data_AF-A0A493TZU2-F1
#
_entry.id   AF-A0A493TZU2-F1
#
_cell.length_a   1.000
_cell.length_b   1.000
_cell.length_c   1.000
_cell.angle_alpha   90.00
_cell.angle_beta   90.00
_cell.angle_gamma   90.00
#
_symmetry.space_group_name_H-M   'P 1'
#
loop_
_entity.id
_entity.type
_entity.pdbx_description
1 polymer ?
#
loop_
_entity_poly.entity_id
_entity_poly.type
_entity_poly.pdbx_seq_one_letter_code
_entity_poly.pdbx_strand_id
1 'polypeptide(L)'
;MLRVGFGYHRRRSDGLVVPSQNPVDGAWGPWGPWGGCSRSCGGGVSFSQRSCSRPAPRNGGRYCRGERSRFRSCNTGACPGTLAFREEQCAAYNHRPDISKGLPAAGDWVPRYSGVAEKDRCKLTCQSRSLGYYHVLEPRVADGTPCSPEGTGVCVRGRCVPTGCDRVIGSKKKFDKCMVCGGDGSTCTKVSGVFTKPRHPQRGGGVI
;
A
#
# COMPACT_ATOMS: atom_id res chain seq x y z
N MET A 1 67.37 13.46 49.33
CA MET A 1 66.12 12.70 49.15
C MET A 1 66.04 12.22 47.71
N LEU A 2 66.33 10.95 47.44
CA LEU A 2 66.13 10.34 46.11
C LEU A 2 64.65 10.00 45.94
N ARG A 3 64.01 10.47 44.86
CA ARG A 3 62.67 10.03 44.46
C ARG A 3 62.78 8.93 43.40
N VAL A 4 62.28 7.75 43.75
CA VAL A 4 62.13 6.60 42.85
C VAL A 4 60.90 6.84 41.97
N GLY A 5 61.08 6.98 40.66
CA GLY A 5 59.99 7.09 39.69
C GLY A 5 59.73 5.76 39.00
N PHE A 6 58.63 5.08 39.33
CA PHE A 6 58.16 3.88 38.63
C PHE A 6 57.51 4.29 37.30
N GLY A 7 58.27 4.16 36.20
CA GLY A 7 57.74 4.25 34.85
C GLY A 7 56.98 2.99 34.49
N TYR A 8 55.65 3.07 34.36
CA TYR A 8 54.87 1.97 33.81
C TYR A 8 54.96 2.00 32.27
N HIS A 9 55.73 1.06 31.72
CA HIS A 9 55.76 0.76 30.30
C HIS A 9 54.41 0.18 29.85
N ARG A 10 53.69 0.88 28.97
CA ARG A 10 52.59 0.25 28.21
C ARG A 10 53.23 -0.58 27.09
N ARG A 11 53.09 -1.92 27.20
CA ARG A 11 53.61 -2.88 26.23
C ARG A 11 53.12 -2.52 24.82
N ARG A 12 54.06 -2.48 23.86
CA ARG A 12 53.78 -2.58 22.42
C ARG A 12 53.13 -3.95 22.17
N SER A 13 51.88 -3.96 21.75
CA SER A 13 51.27 -5.09 21.06
C SER A 13 51.29 -4.71 19.58
N ASP A 14 52.29 -5.24 18.89
CA ASP A 14 52.37 -5.47 17.44
C ASP A 14 51.61 -4.48 16.54
N GLY A 15 52.37 -3.47 16.08
CA GLY A 15 51.94 -2.47 15.12
C GLY A 15 51.71 -3.05 13.73
N LEU A 16 50.55 -3.68 13.52
CA LEU A 16 49.90 -3.63 12.21
C LEU A 16 49.42 -2.19 12.01
N VAL A 17 50.24 -1.40 11.29
CA VAL A 17 49.77 -0.17 10.65
C VAL A 17 48.72 -0.60 9.63
N VAL A 18 47.48 -0.74 10.06
CA VAL A 18 46.35 -0.86 9.13
C VAL A 18 46.32 0.49 8.40
N PRO A 19 46.50 0.54 7.07
CA PRO A 19 46.39 1.80 6.35
C PRO A 19 45.05 2.42 6.73
N SER A 20 45.02 3.70 7.09
CA SER A 20 43.77 4.41 7.36
C SER A 20 42.98 4.47 6.05
N GLN A 21 42.23 3.42 5.79
CA GLN A 21 41.43 3.32 4.59
C GLN A 21 40.27 4.31 4.75
N ASN A 22 40.23 5.33 3.90
CA ASN A 22 39.20 6.36 3.98
C ASN A 22 37.80 5.71 3.88
N PRO A 23 36.84 6.09 4.74
CA PRO A 23 35.46 5.68 4.60
C PRO A 23 34.92 6.03 3.21
N VAL A 24 34.34 5.05 2.53
CA VAL A 24 33.65 5.26 1.26
C VAL A 24 32.18 5.02 1.51
N ASP A 25 31.39 6.09 1.47
CA ASP A 25 29.94 6.00 1.54
C ASP A 25 29.39 5.30 0.29
N GLY A 26 28.39 4.44 0.49
CA GLY A 26 27.76 3.73 -0.61
C GLY A 26 26.88 4.65 -1.44
N ALA A 27 26.87 4.43 -2.76
CA ALA A 27 25.87 5.04 -3.64
C ALA A 27 25.09 3.99 -4.44
N TRP A 28 23.86 4.37 -4.78
CA TRP A 28 22.93 3.47 -5.47
C TRP A 28 23.44 3.13 -6.86
N GLY A 29 23.43 1.84 -7.18
CA GLY A 29 23.48 1.37 -8.54
C GLY A 29 22.21 1.74 -9.33
N PRO A 30 22.21 1.50 -10.64
CA PRO A 30 21.02 1.69 -11.45
C PRO A 30 19.89 0.78 -10.95
N TRP A 31 18.67 1.19 -11.26
CA TRP A 31 17.52 0.31 -11.09
C TRP A 31 17.67 -0.91 -11.97
N GLY A 32 17.43 -2.09 -11.40
CA GLY A 32 17.26 -3.31 -12.15
C GLY A 32 16.02 -3.24 -13.05
N PRO A 33 15.89 -4.19 -14.00
CA PRO A 33 14.70 -4.26 -14.83
C PRO A 33 13.45 -4.43 -13.97
N TRP A 34 12.31 -4.05 -14.56
CA TRP A 34 11.03 -4.35 -13.94
C TRP A 34 10.75 -5.85 -14.02
N GLY A 35 10.34 -6.43 -12.90
CA GLY A 35 9.81 -7.78 -12.87
C GLY A 35 8.45 -7.88 -13.55
N GLY A 36 7.92 -9.11 -13.59
CA GLY A 36 6.59 -9.39 -14.11
C GLY A 36 5.50 -8.55 -13.44
N CYS A 37 4.42 -8.31 -14.17
CA CYS A 37 3.24 -7.66 -13.60
C CYS A 37 2.49 -8.68 -12.72
N SER A 38 1.98 -8.25 -11.57
CA SER A 38 1.15 -9.11 -10.70
C SER A 38 -0.15 -9.58 -11.38
N ARG A 39 -0.57 -8.93 -12.46
CA ARG A 39 -1.79 -9.25 -13.22
C ARG A 39 -1.61 -9.00 -14.71
N SER A 40 -2.46 -9.62 -15.53
CA SER A 40 -2.56 -9.37 -16.97
C SER A 40 -3.59 -8.28 -17.35
N CYS A 41 -4.48 -7.89 -16.43
CA CYS A 41 -5.49 -6.86 -16.63
C CYS A 41 -5.90 -6.20 -15.29
N GLY A 42 -6.73 -5.16 -15.37
CA GLY A 42 -7.39 -4.50 -14.25
C GLY A 42 -6.45 -3.72 -13.32
N GLY A 43 -5.22 -3.46 -13.76
CA GLY A 43 -4.19 -2.81 -12.95
C GLY A 43 -3.46 -3.79 -12.03
N GLY A 44 -2.31 -4.26 -12.47
CA GLY A 44 -1.33 -4.95 -11.63
C GLY A 44 -0.17 -4.03 -11.24
N VAL A 45 0.81 -4.60 -10.54
CA VAL A 45 2.01 -3.91 -10.07
C VAL A 45 3.25 -4.69 -10.50
N SER A 46 4.25 -3.97 -11.04
CA SER A 46 5.60 -4.49 -11.26
C SER A 46 6.55 -3.92 -10.22
N PHE A 47 7.54 -4.73 -9.86
CA PHE A 47 8.58 -4.39 -8.88
C PHE A 47 9.93 -4.21 -9.57
N SER A 48 10.74 -3.26 -9.09
CA SER A 48 12.14 -3.10 -9.49
C SER A 48 12.96 -2.77 -8.25
N GLN A 49 14.19 -3.29 -8.19
CA GLN A 49 15.12 -3.07 -7.09
C GLN A 49 16.46 -2.56 -7.59
N ARG A 50 17.21 -1.93 -6.71
CA ARG A 50 18.60 -1.51 -6.94
C ARG A 50 19.47 -1.91 -5.77
N SER A 51 20.76 -2.07 -6.03
CA SER A 51 21.76 -2.40 -5.03
C SER A 51 22.61 -1.17 -4.67
N CYS A 52 23.06 -1.08 -3.42
CA CYS A 52 24.00 -0.05 -2.99
C CYS A 52 25.42 -0.48 -3.35
N SER A 53 25.80 -0.28 -4.61
CA SER A 53 27.00 -0.89 -5.18
C SER A 53 27.80 0.01 -6.12
N ARG A 54 27.45 1.30 -6.26
CA ARG A 54 28.14 2.24 -7.15
C ARG A 54 28.52 3.57 -6.47
N PRO A 55 29.49 3.59 -5.54
CA PRO A 55 30.29 2.46 -5.05
C PRO A 55 29.58 1.69 -3.93
N ALA A 56 30.08 0.49 -3.61
CA ALA A 56 29.67 -0.20 -2.39
C ALA A 56 30.30 0.49 -1.16
N PRO A 57 29.60 0.58 -0.02
CA PRO A 57 30.15 1.17 1.19
C PRO A 57 31.36 0.37 1.69
N ARG A 58 32.45 1.06 2.04
CA ARG A 58 33.70 0.45 2.52
C ARG A 58 34.30 1.24 3.68
N ASN A 59 35.13 0.58 4.49
CA ASN A 59 35.92 1.20 5.56
C ASN A 59 35.08 2.01 6.55
N GLY A 60 33.92 1.48 6.96
CA GLY A 60 32.99 2.17 7.85
C GLY A 60 32.14 3.26 7.19
N GLY A 61 32.18 3.39 5.87
CA GLY A 61 31.30 4.29 5.12
C GLY A 61 29.82 3.92 5.23
N ARG A 62 28.95 4.92 5.07
CA ARG A 62 27.50 4.82 5.30
C ARG A 62 26.82 4.01 4.21
N TYR A 63 25.79 3.25 4.59
CA TYR A 63 24.90 2.63 3.63
C TYR A 63 24.04 3.67 2.87
N CYS A 64 23.64 3.34 1.65
CA CYS A 64 22.84 4.21 0.79
C CYS A 64 21.52 4.64 1.46
N ARG A 65 21.20 5.93 1.35
CA ARG A 65 19.93 6.51 1.80
C ARG A 65 18.90 6.55 0.67
N GLY A 66 17.64 6.30 0.99
CA GLY A 66 16.51 6.31 0.04
C GLY A 66 16.00 4.92 -0.31
N GLU A 67 15.11 4.84 -1.30
CA GLU A 67 14.39 3.61 -1.62
C GLU A 67 15.28 2.57 -2.30
N ARG A 68 15.30 1.34 -1.77
CA ARG A 68 15.94 0.18 -2.42
C ARG A 68 15.05 -0.46 -3.49
N SER A 69 13.74 -0.24 -3.38
CA SER A 69 12.71 -0.84 -4.22
C SER A 69 11.73 0.22 -4.71
N ARG A 70 11.27 0.09 -5.94
CA ARG A 70 10.21 0.89 -6.53
C ARG A 70 9.14 0.01 -7.16
N PHE A 71 7.96 0.59 -7.32
CA PHE A 71 6.79 -0.07 -7.88
C PHE A 71 6.19 0.79 -8.99
N ARG A 72 5.57 0.15 -9.97
CA ARG A 72 4.78 0.84 -10.99
C ARG A 72 3.52 0.04 -11.28
N SER A 73 2.45 0.73 -11.68
CA SER A 73 1.29 0.06 -12.24
C SER A 73 1.62 -0.50 -13.63
N CYS A 74 0.98 -1.61 -13.98
CA CYS A 74 1.08 -2.28 -15.28
C CYS A 74 -0.27 -2.89 -15.62
N ASN A 75 -0.51 -3.17 -16.91
CA ASN A 75 -1.72 -3.84 -17.38
C ASN A 75 -3.02 -3.23 -16.84
N THR A 76 -3.14 -1.90 -16.96
CA THR A 76 -4.24 -1.10 -16.40
C THR A 76 -5.54 -1.17 -17.21
N GLY A 77 -5.53 -1.83 -18.38
CA GLY A 77 -6.74 -2.07 -19.16
C GLY A 77 -7.74 -2.93 -18.38
N ALA A 78 -9.04 -2.65 -18.52
CA ALA A 78 -10.09 -3.37 -17.81
C ALA A 78 -10.02 -4.89 -18.07
N CYS A 79 -10.38 -5.68 -17.07
CA CYS A 79 -10.54 -7.12 -17.25
C CYS A 79 -11.88 -7.42 -17.95
N PRO A 80 -11.98 -8.51 -18.74
CA PRO A 80 -13.22 -8.90 -19.42
C PRO A 80 -14.33 -9.43 -18.49
N GLY A 81 -14.05 -9.55 -17.19
CA GLY A 81 -15.01 -10.00 -16.18
C GLY A 81 -15.78 -8.87 -15.51
N THR A 82 -16.84 -9.23 -14.79
CA THR A 82 -17.69 -8.30 -14.02
C THR A 82 -17.22 -8.11 -12.58
N LEU A 83 -16.45 -9.05 -12.03
CA LEU A 83 -15.99 -9.01 -10.65
C LEU A 83 -14.77 -8.08 -10.50
N ALA A 84 -14.77 -7.32 -9.42
CA ALA A 84 -13.60 -6.56 -9.00
C ALA A 84 -12.52 -7.49 -8.44
N PHE A 85 -11.26 -7.08 -8.52
CA PHE A 85 -10.14 -7.97 -8.15
C PHE A 85 -10.17 -8.46 -6.70
N ARG A 86 -10.68 -7.63 -5.77
CA ARG A 86 -10.81 -8.05 -4.38
C ARG A 86 -11.93 -9.07 -4.19
N GLU A 87 -12.97 -9.00 -5.01
CA GLU A 87 -14.09 -9.94 -5.01
C GLU A 87 -13.62 -11.30 -5.52
N GLU A 88 -12.84 -11.34 -6.61
CA GLU A 88 -12.21 -12.57 -7.11
C GLU A 88 -11.41 -13.28 -6.00
N GLN A 89 -10.64 -12.52 -5.22
CA GLN A 89 -9.82 -13.07 -4.13
C GLN A 89 -10.66 -13.65 -2.97
N CYS A 90 -11.75 -12.99 -2.57
CA CYS A 90 -12.66 -13.56 -1.56
C CYS A 90 -13.39 -14.80 -2.12
N ALA A 91 -13.91 -14.71 -3.34
CA ALA A 91 -14.67 -15.79 -3.98
C ALA A 91 -13.85 -17.07 -4.20
N ALA A 92 -12.52 -16.96 -4.31
CA ALA A 92 -11.63 -18.13 -4.37
C ALA A 92 -11.76 -19.05 -3.15
N TYR A 93 -12.21 -18.55 -2.00
CA TYR A 93 -12.43 -19.34 -0.78
C TYR A 93 -13.81 -20.03 -0.73
N ASN A 94 -14.75 -19.66 -1.62
CA ASN A 94 -16.06 -20.31 -1.69
C ASN A 94 -15.92 -21.79 -2.13
N HIS A 95 -14.84 -22.13 -2.83
CA HIS A 95 -14.57 -23.49 -3.32
C HIS A 95 -13.49 -24.23 -2.50
N ARG A 96 -13.19 -23.80 -1.27
CA ARG A 96 -12.15 -24.38 -0.40
C ARG A 96 -12.75 -25.16 0.79
N PRO A 97 -13.12 -26.44 0.58
CA PRO A 97 -13.70 -27.26 1.64
C PRO A 97 -12.71 -27.59 2.76
N ASP A 98 -11.41 -27.52 2.50
CA ASP A 98 -10.33 -27.71 3.48
C ASP A 98 -10.31 -26.60 4.55
N ILE A 99 -10.69 -25.38 4.20
CA ILE A 99 -10.76 -24.22 5.10
C ILE A 99 -12.11 -24.21 5.86
N SER A 100 -13.14 -24.88 5.33
CA SER A 100 -14.46 -25.01 5.99
C SER A 100 -14.50 -25.90 7.23
N LYS A 101 -13.42 -26.62 7.58
CA LYS A 101 -13.39 -27.48 8.79
C LYS A 101 -13.54 -26.73 10.13
N GLY A 102 -13.53 -25.41 10.12
CA GLY A 102 -13.83 -24.56 11.28
C GLY A 102 -14.60 -23.28 10.97
N LEU A 103 -15.12 -23.15 9.73
CA LEU A 103 -15.89 -22.00 9.28
C LEU A 103 -17.30 -22.48 8.90
N PRO A 104 -18.38 -21.79 9.32
CA PRO A 104 -19.74 -22.13 8.90
C PRO A 104 -19.80 -22.22 7.37
N ALA A 105 -20.41 -23.31 6.86
CA ALA A 105 -20.52 -23.74 5.46
C ALA A 105 -20.07 -22.71 4.41
N ALA A 106 -19.10 -23.11 3.56
CA ALA A 106 -18.53 -22.37 2.43
C ALA A 106 -19.44 -21.22 1.95
N GLY A 107 -19.23 -20.04 2.53
CA GLY A 107 -20.12 -18.91 2.35
C GLY A 107 -19.81 -18.19 1.06
N ASP A 108 -20.79 -17.45 0.54
CA ASP A 108 -20.56 -16.40 -0.46
C ASP A 108 -19.67 -15.31 0.16
N TRP A 109 -18.35 -15.49 0.12
CA TRP A 109 -17.39 -14.54 0.68
C TRP A 109 -17.31 -13.30 -0.19
N VAL A 110 -17.53 -12.15 0.42
CA VAL A 110 -17.43 -10.84 -0.24
C VAL A 110 -16.44 -9.94 0.49
N PRO A 111 -15.80 -8.97 -0.19
CA PRO A 111 -14.86 -8.06 0.46
C PRO A 111 -15.53 -7.24 1.56
N ARG A 112 -14.89 -7.18 2.72
CA ARG A 112 -15.29 -6.28 3.80
C ARG A 112 -14.37 -5.07 3.84
N TYR A 113 -14.94 -3.89 3.66
CA TYR A 113 -14.25 -2.62 3.83
C TYR A 113 -14.66 -1.89 5.11
N SER A 114 -15.89 -2.10 5.57
CA SER A 114 -16.44 -1.45 6.78
C SER A 114 -15.81 -2.03 8.06
N GLY A 115 -15.40 -1.14 8.96
CA GLY A 115 -14.75 -1.50 10.22
C GLY A 115 -13.32 -2.07 10.07
N VAL A 116 -12.74 -2.04 8.87
CA VAL A 116 -11.33 -2.43 8.66
C VAL A 116 -10.43 -1.24 8.94
N ALA A 117 -9.52 -1.39 9.91
CA ALA A 117 -8.55 -0.36 10.24
C ALA A 117 -7.67 0.00 9.03
N GLU A 118 -7.21 1.25 8.95
CA GLU A 118 -6.43 1.74 7.81
C GLU A 118 -5.19 0.88 7.50
N LYS A 119 -4.45 0.49 8.54
CA LYS A 119 -3.29 -0.41 8.45
C LYS A 119 -3.61 -1.81 7.92
N ASP A 120 -4.86 -2.24 8.05
CA ASP A 120 -5.35 -3.57 7.69
C ASP A 120 -6.10 -3.56 6.35
N ARG A 121 -6.26 -2.40 5.69
CA ARG A 121 -6.95 -2.25 4.39
C ARG A 121 -6.35 -3.05 3.25
N CYS A 122 -5.16 -3.62 3.40
CA CYS A 122 -4.54 -4.49 2.41
C CYS A 122 -4.41 -5.95 2.88
N LYS A 123 -5.09 -6.34 3.95
CA LYS A 123 -5.39 -7.74 4.28
C LYS A 123 -6.64 -8.19 3.52
N LEU A 124 -6.77 -9.48 3.25
CA LEU A 124 -7.98 -10.02 2.63
C LEU A 124 -9.04 -10.30 3.70
N THR A 125 -9.69 -9.23 4.16
CA THR A 125 -10.83 -9.34 5.07
C THR A 125 -12.10 -9.59 4.26
N CYS A 126 -12.71 -10.76 4.44
CA CYS A 126 -13.94 -11.13 3.75
C CYS A 126 -15.06 -11.35 4.77
N GLN A 127 -16.29 -11.09 4.35
CA GLN A 127 -17.50 -11.27 5.13
C GLN A 127 -18.41 -12.26 4.42
N SER A 128 -19.07 -13.13 5.18
CA SER A 128 -20.13 -13.98 4.65
C SER A 128 -21.31 -13.10 4.23
N ARG A 129 -21.75 -13.21 2.97
CA ARG A 129 -22.90 -12.47 2.45
C ARG A 129 -24.19 -12.78 3.21
N SER A 130 -24.39 -14.02 3.62
CA SER A 130 -25.63 -14.49 4.26
C SER A 130 -25.64 -14.30 5.77
N LEU A 131 -24.51 -14.54 6.45
CA LEU A 131 -24.44 -14.58 7.91
C LEU A 131 -23.74 -13.35 8.51
N GLY A 132 -23.07 -12.53 7.69
CA GLY A 132 -22.49 -11.26 8.12
C GLY A 132 -21.27 -11.34 9.04
N TYR A 133 -20.87 -12.53 9.50
CA TYR A 133 -19.58 -12.71 10.20
C TYR A 133 -18.41 -12.53 9.22
N TYR A 134 -17.23 -12.14 9.73
CA TYR A 134 -16.07 -11.81 8.91
C TYR A 134 -14.81 -12.50 9.40
N HIS A 135 -13.89 -12.77 8.48
CA HIS A 135 -12.57 -13.33 8.75
C HIS A 135 -11.52 -12.64 7.90
N VAL A 136 -10.28 -12.64 8.40
CA VAL A 136 -9.09 -12.31 7.62
C VAL A 136 -8.60 -13.59 6.97
N LEU A 137 -8.89 -13.78 5.68
CA LEU A 137 -8.56 -15.00 4.95
C LEU A 137 -7.08 -15.03 4.53
N GLU A 138 -6.50 -13.87 4.22
CA GLU A 138 -5.07 -13.73 3.91
C GLU A 138 -4.45 -12.50 4.58
N PRO A 139 -3.17 -12.58 4.98
CA PRO A 139 -2.44 -11.44 5.53
C PRO A 139 -2.19 -10.34 4.50
N ARG A 140 -2.37 -10.61 3.20
CA ARG A 140 -2.17 -9.65 2.13
C ARG A 140 -3.03 -9.96 0.90
N VAL A 141 -3.72 -8.95 0.38
CA VAL A 141 -4.32 -9.01 -0.96
C VAL A 141 -3.25 -8.89 -2.05
N ALA A 142 -3.47 -9.49 -3.20
CA ALA A 142 -2.57 -9.41 -4.33
C ALA A 142 -2.28 -7.94 -4.74
N ASP A 143 -1.03 -7.67 -5.13
CA ASP A 143 -0.59 -6.31 -5.44
C ASP A 143 -1.36 -5.74 -6.65
N GLY A 144 -1.81 -4.49 -6.52
CA GLY A 144 -2.70 -3.80 -7.48
C GLY A 144 -4.16 -3.76 -7.03
N THR A 145 -4.55 -4.56 -6.02
CA THR A 145 -5.92 -4.52 -5.47
C THR A 145 -6.24 -3.14 -4.90
N PRO A 146 -7.39 -2.52 -5.22
CA PRO A 146 -7.82 -1.27 -4.60
C PRO A 146 -7.95 -1.40 -3.07
N CYS A 147 -7.42 -0.42 -2.34
CA CYS A 147 -7.46 -0.44 -0.87
C CYS A 147 -8.87 -0.26 -0.32
N SER A 148 -9.68 0.55 -1.00
CA SER A 148 -11.07 0.86 -0.66
C SER A 148 -11.88 1.14 -1.94
N PRO A 149 -13.22 1.04 -1.89
CA PRO A 149 -14.07 1.30 -3.06
C PRO A 149 -14.04 2.78 -3.48
N GLU A 150 -14.07 3.72 -2.53
CA GLU A 150 -14.06 5.17 -2.85
C GLU A 150 -12.65 5.75 -3.00
N GLY A 151 -11.62 5.02 -2.56
CA GLY A 151 -10.24 5.48 -2.58
C GLY A 151 -9.58 5.30 -3.95
N THR A 152 -8.51 6.07 -4.15
CA THR A 152 -7.64 5.91 -5.32
C THR A 152 -6.54 4.89 -5.07
N GLY A 153 -6.10 4.73 -3.81
CA GLY A 153 -4.94 3.93 -3.46
C GLY A 153 -5.06 2.44 -3.82
N VAL A 154 -3.90 1.85 -4.08
CA VAL A 154 -3.75 0.42 -4.42
C VAL A 154 -2.82 -0.27 -3.43
N CYS A 155 -3.09 -1.54 -3.15
CA CYS A 155 -2.28 -2.35 -2.26
C CYS A 155 -0.99 -2.78 -2.93
N VAL A 156 0.14 -2.55 -2.26
CA VAL A 156 1.48 -2.97 -2.69
C VAL A 156 2.23 -3.51 -1.49
N ARG A 157 2.61 -4.78 -1.53
CA ARG A 157 3.26 -5.51 -0.42
C ARG A 157 2.51 -5.38 0.92
N GLY A 158 1.18 -5.29 0.87
CA GLY A 158 0.32 -5.22 2.06
C GLY A 158 0.20 -3.82 2.66
N ARG A 159 0.67 -2.78 1.97
CA ARG A 159 0.44 -1.39 2.35
C ARG A 159 -0.39 -0.69 1.28
N CYS A 160 -1.23 0.24 1.70
CA CYS A 160 -1.98 1.06 0.77
C CYS A 160 -1.09 2.19 0.24
N VAL A 161 -0.80 2.17 -1.06
CA VAL A 161 0.00 3.19 -1.73
C VAL A 161 -0.96 4.20 -2.39
N PRO A 162 -0.84 5.51 -2.06
CA PRO A 162 -1.62 6.55 -2.72
C PRO A 162 -1.30 6.64 -4.22
N THR A 163 -2.31 6.90 -5.02
CA THR A 163 -2.20 7.06 -6.47
C THR A 163 -3.06 8.24 -6.94
N GLY A 164 -2.92 8.60 -8.21
CA GLY A 164 -3.85 9.50 -8.88
C GLY A 164 -5.26 8.91 -8.96
N CYS A 165 -6.23 9.73 -9.40
CA CYS A 165 -7.63 9.33 -9.58
C CYS A 165 -7.83 8.17 -10.59
N ASP A 166 -6.82 7.91 -11.42
CA ASP A 166 -6.75 6.82 -12.38
C ASP A 166 -6.22 5.51 -11.78
N ARG A 167 -5.95 5.50 -10.46
CA ARG A 167 -5.38 4.35 -9.71
C ARG A 167 -3.99 3.92 -10.19
N VAL A 168 -3.25 4.83 -10.83
CA VAL A 168 -1.89 4.58 -11.32
C VAL A 168 -0.84 5.09 -10.34
N ILE A 169 0.11 4.23 -9.94
CA ILE A 169 1.21 4.57 -9.04
C ILE A 169 2.05 5.69 -9.65
N GLY A 170 2.21 6.79 -8.91
CA GLY A 170 2.94 7.98 -9.35
C GLY A 170 2.16 8.92 -10.27
N SER A 171 0.90 8.60 -10.61
CA SER A 171 0.05 9.52 -11.39
C SER A 171 -0.31 10.76 -10.57
N LYS A 172 -0.21 11.92 -11.22
CA LYS A 172 -0.54 13.23 -10.64
C LYS A 172 -1.98 13.65 -10.93
N LYS A 173 -2.75 12.83 -11.65
CA LYS A 173 -4.14 13.14 -11.99
C LYS A 173 -5.00 13.22 -10.74
N LYS A 174 -5.87 14.22 -10.68
CA LYS A 174 -6.83 14.43 -9.60
C LYS A 174 -8.24 14.50 -10.19
N PHE A 175 -9.23 14.22 -9.36
CA PHE A 175 -10.62 14.51 -9.71
C PHE A 175 -10.78 16.03 -9.81
N ASP A 176 -11.49 16.48 -10.84
CA ASP A 176 -11.93 17.87 -10.96
C ASP A 176 -13.17 18.11 -10.07
N LYS A 177 -13.74 19.32 -10.16
CA LYS A 177 -14.96 19.69 -9.43
C LYS A 177 -16.21 18.88 -9.83
N CYS A 178 -16.13 18.14 -10.94
CA CYS A 178 -17.19 17.30 -11.49
C CYS A 178 -16.97 15.81 -11.21
N MET A 179 -15.98 15.46 -10.38
CA MET A 179 -15.56 14.08 -10.10
C MET A 179 -15.07 13.33 -11.34
N VAL A 180 -14.62 14.05 -12.38
CA VAL A 180 -13.99 13.46 -13.56
C VAL A 180 -12.47 13.43 -13.35
N CYS A 181 -11.87 12.25 -13.51
CA CYS A 181 -10.44 12.08 -13.32
C CYS A 181 -9.64 12.78 -14.43
N GLY A 182 -8.86 13.80 -14.05
CA GLY A 182 -8.14 14.63 -15.01
C GLY A 182 -9.05 15.51 -15.87
N GLY A 183 -10.29 15.74 -15.44
CA GLY A 183 -11.21 16.65 -16.10
C GLY A 183 -10.82 18.12 -15.91
N ASP A 184 -11.44 18.99 -16.70
CA ASP A 184 -11.28 20.44 -16.68
C ASP A 184 -12.43 21.15 -15.96
N GLY A 185 -13.40 20.40 -15.44
CA GLY A 185 -14.59 20.92 -14.78
C GLY A 185 -15.67 21.45 -15.72
N SER A 186 -15.64 21.10 -17.01
CA SER A 186 -16.66 21.49 -17.99
C SER A 186 -17.88 20.55 -18.03
N THR A 187 -17.76 19.33 -17.49
CA THR A 187 -18.78 18.27 -17.57
C THR A 187 -19.95 18.44 -16.60
N CYS A 188 -19.89 19.42 -15.70
CA CYS A 188 -20.94 19.69 -14.74
C CYS A 188 -21.12 21.20 -14.51
N THR A 189 -22.34 21.59 -14.16
CA THR A 189 -22.69 22.97 -13.81
C THR A 189 -22.96 23.09 -12.31
N LYS A 190 -22.53 24.21 -11.71
CA LYS A 190 -22.83 24.50 -10.31
C LYS A 190 -24.31 24.87 -10.17
N VAL A 191 -25.03 24.13 -9.32
CA VAL A 191 -26.38 24.49 -8.88
C VAL A 191 -26.31 25.01 -7.44
N SER A 192 -27.09 26.04 -7.12
CA SER A 192 -27.17 26.62 -5.78
C SER A 192 -28.63 26.93 -5.43
N GLY A 193 -29.01 26.69 -4.18
CA GLY A 193 -30.35 26.98 -3.67
C GLY A 193 -30.32 27.32 -2.18
N VAL A 194 -31.37 27.97 -1.68
CA VAL A 194 -31.51 28.37 -0.28
C VAL A 194 -32.51 27.46 0.40
N PHE A 195 -32.10 26.81 1.50
CA PHE A 195 -32.99 25.95 2.28
C PHE A 195 -33.74 26.76 3.34
N THR A 196 -35.00 27.11 3.07
CA THR A 196 -35.86 27.84 4.01
C THR A 196 -36.77 26.88 4.79
N LYS A 197 -36.22 26.25 5.84
CA LYS A 197 -36.87 25.41 6.88
C LYS A 197 -37.57 24.10 6.41
N PRO A 198 -37.56 23.05 7.26
CA PRO A 198 -38.47 21.91 7.09
C PRO A 198 -39.90 22.33 7.44
N ARG A 199 -40.87 22.09 6.56
CA ARG A 199 -42.28 22.10 6.96
C ARG A 199 -42.51 20.87 7.85
N HIS A 200 -42.57 21.07 9.16
CA HIS A 200 -43.17 20.07 10.04
C HIS A 200 -44.65 19.92 9.65
N PRO A 201 -45.22 18.70 9.64
CA PRO A 201 -46.66 18.53 9.52
C PRO A 201 -47.29 19.25 10.70
N GLN A 202 -48.08 20.29 10.42
CA GLN A 202 -48.96 20.90 11.40
C GLN A 202 -49.89 19.78 11.89
N ARG A 203 -49.73 19.32 13.14
CA ARG A 203 -50.83 18.65 13.85
C ARG A 203 -51.93 19.70 14.00
N GLY A 204 -52.82 19.77 13.03
CA GLY A 204 -54.05 20.52 13.13
C GLY A 204 -54.86 19.95 14.29
N GLY A 205 -54.92 20.68 15.40
CA GLY A 205 -56.00 20.57 16.36
C GLY A 205 -57.13 21.50 15.93
N GLY A 206 -58.36 20.99 15.89
CA GLY A 206 -59.55 21.83 16.03
C GLY A 206 -60.81 21.41 15.26
N VAL A 207 -61.67 20.67 15.97
CA VAL A 207 -63.16 20.79 16.05
C VAL A 207 -64.02 20.30 14.86
N ILE A 208 -64.77 19.22 15.10
CA ILE A 208 -66.25 19.24 15.20
C ILE A 208 -66.65 18.36 16.38
#